data_AF-A0A348MV92-F1
#
_entry.id   AF-A0A348MV92-F1
#
_cell.length_a   1.000
_cell.length_b   1.000
_cell.length_c   1.000
_cell.angle_alpha   90.00
_cell.angle_beta   90.00
_cell.angle_gamma   90.00
#
_symmetry.space_group_name_H-M   'P 1'
#
loop_
_entity.id
_entity.type
_entity.pdbx_description
1 polymer ?
#
loop_
_entity_poly.entity_id
_entity_poly.type
_entity_poly.pdbx_seq_one_letter_code
_entity_poly.pdbx_strand_id
1 'polypeptide(L)'
;DVRTVMSEMGTAMMGHGSASGEDRAEEASESAIACPLLEDIDLSGARGILVNITAGPDFSIDEFETVGNAVKAFASENATVVVGTVIDMDMSDELRVTVVATGIGAEKKPDISLVSNRATKVIADSNEFKLQANGSHVMPSASVMPETAKAIANEEKTDQGNDLEYLDIPAFLRKQAD
;
A
#
# COMPACT_ATOMS: atom_id res chain seq x y z
N ASP A 1 3.35 -5.45 -10.97
CA ASP A 1 1.89 -5.31 -11.08
C ASP A 1 1.20 -5.32 -9.72
N VAL A 2 1.26 -6.40 -8.95
CA VAL A 2 0.64 -6.45 -7.60
C VAL A 2 1.08 -5.29 -6.70
N ARG A 3 2.39 -5.02 -6.62
CA ARG A 3 2.93 -3.89 -5.84
C ARG A 3 2.34 -2.55 -6.27
N THR A 4 2.13 -2.35 -7.58
CA THR A 4 1.59 -1.10 -8.12
C THR A 4 0.16 -0.89 -7.65
N VAL A 5 -0.69 -1.90 -7.79
CA VAL A 5 -2.10 -1.85 -7.38
C VAL A 5 -2.23 -1.70 -5.86
N MET A 6 -1.49 -2.50 -5.08
CA MET A 6 -1.62 -2.50 -3.63
C MET A 6 -0.90 -1.35 -2.92
N SER A 7 -0.06 -0.58 -3.63
CA SER A 7 0.57 0.62 -3.06
C SER A 7 -0.36 1.84 -3.10
N GLU A 8 -1.56 1.72 -3.70
CA GLU A 8 -2.55 2.79 -3.68
C GLU A 8 -2.96 3.10 -2.24
N MET A 9 -2.79 4.37 -1.86
CA MET A 9 -3.21 4.86 -0.55
C MET A 9 -4.73 4.88 -0.47
N GLY A 10 -5.32 4.50 0.67
CA GLY A 10 -6.76 4.54 0.89
C GLY A 10 -7.26 3.25 1.52
N THR A 11 -8.57 3.08 1.53
CA THR A 11 -9.20 1.85 2.00
C THR A 11 -9.11 0.78 0.93
N ALA A 12 -8.96 -0.47 1.36
CA ALA A 12 -9.02 -1.64 0.51
C ALA A 12 -10.16 -2.57 0.95
N MET A 13 -10.85 -3.16 -0.01
CA MET A 13 -11.97 -4.08 0.22
C MET A 13 -11.81 -5.31 -0.64
N MET A 14 -12.38 -6.43 -0.20
CA MET A 14 -12.31 -7.71 -0.89
C MET A 14 -13.70 -8.31 -1.07
N GLY A 15 -13.98 -8.79 -2.27
CA GLY A 15 -15.15 -9.59 -2.61
C GLY A 15 -14.74 -10.96 -3.13
N HIS A 16 -15.62 -11.93 -2.95
CA HIS A 16 -15.42 -13.32 -3.37
C HIS A 16 -16.72 -13.87 -3.96
N GLY A 17 -16.58 -14.63 -5.04
CA GLY A 17 -17.65 -15.41 -5.63
C GLY A 17 -17.14 -16.77 -6.11
N SER A 18 -18.04 -17.73 -6.19
CA SER A 18 -17.79 -19.06 -6.74
C SER A 18 -19.02 -19.53 -7.50
N ALA A 19 -18.83 -20.15 -8.65
CA ALA A 19 -19.91 -20.74 -9.42
C ALA A 19 -19.40 -21.97 -10.20
N SER A 20 -20.34 -22.71 -10.79
CA SER A 20 -20.10 -23.96 -11.52
C SER A 20 -21.04 -24.08 -12.71
N GLY A 21 -20.67 -24.85 -13.73
CA GLY A 21 -21.46 -24.98 -14.96
C GLY A 21 -21.07 -23.98 -16.06
N GLU A 22 -21.94 -23.81 -17.06
CA GLU A 22 -21.64 -23.09 -18.30
C GLU A 22 -21.45 -21.58 -18.09
N ASP A 23 -22.27 -20.97 -17.21
CA ASP A 23 -22.25 -19.53 -16.93
C ASP A 23 -21.40 -19.15 -15.70
N ARG A 24 -20.56 -20.09 -15.22
CA ARG A 24 -19.81 -19.92 -13.96
C ARG A 24 -18.90 -18.70 -13.92
N ALA A 25 -18.37 -18.27 -15.07
CA ALA A 25 -17.50 -17.09 -15.15
C ALA A 25 -18.27 -15.80 -14.85
N GLU A 26 -19.47 -15.67 -15.40
CA GLU A 26 -20.36 -14.52 -15.19
C GLU A 26 -20.89 -14.53 -13.76
N GLU A 27 -21.49 -15.64 -13.33
CA GLU A 27 -22.08 -15.77 -12.00
C GLU A 27 -21.07 -15.57 -10.86
N ALA A 28 -19.86 -16.15 -10.97
CA ALA A 28 -18.83 -15.97 -9.95
C ALA A 28 -18.31 -14.53 -9.91
N SER A 29 -18.21 -13.86 -11.05
CA SER A 29 -17.78 -12.46 -11.12
C SER A 29 -18.82 -11.52 -10.53
N GLU A 30 -20.09 -11.69 -10.91
CA GLU A 30 -21.20 -10.93 -10.35
C GLU A 30 -21.29 -11.12 -8.83
N SER A 31 -21.19 -12.36 -8.36
CA SER A 31 -21.19 -12.68 -6.93
C SER A 31 -20.01 -12.04 -6.20
N ALA A 32 -18.82 -12.01 -6.81
CA ALA A 32 -17.65 -11.37 -6.22
C ALA A 32 -17.82 -9.85 -6.09
N ILE A 33 -18.46 -9.21 -7.07
CA ILE A 33 -18.68 -7.76 -7.11
C ILE A 33 -19.84 -7.36 -6.18
N ALA A 34 -20.91 -8.15 -6.15
CA ALA A 34 -22.09 -7.95 -5.30
C ALA A 34 -21.90 -8.46 -3.86
N CYS A 35 -20.67 -8.77 -3.44
CA CYS A 35 -20.39 -9.23 -2.10
C CYS A 35 -20.77 -8.14 -1.08
N PRO A 36 -21.39 -8.46 0.09
CA PRO A 36 -21.78 -7.46 1.09
C PRO A 36 -20.65 -6.56 1.60
N LEU A 37 -19.41 -7.02 1.51
CA LEU A 37 -18.22 -6.21 1.83
C LEU A 37 -17.96 -5.09 0.81
N LEU A 38 -18.63 -5.11 -0.34
CA LEU A 38 -18.53 -4.13 -1.43
C LEU A 38 -19.84 -3.35 -1.65
N GLU A 39 -20.97 -3.76 -1.07
CA GLU A 39 -22.29 -3.17 -1.32
C GLU A 39 -22.39 -1.66 -1.00
N ASP A 40 -21.78 -1.21 0.10
CA ASP A 40 -21.83 0.19 0.53
C ASP A 40 -20.77 1.09 -0.12
N ILE A 41 -19.94 0.53 -1.01
CA ILE A 41 -18.76 1.19 -1.54
C ILE A 41 -18.79 1.22 -3.06
N ASP A 42 -18.72 2.43 -3.60
CA ASP A 42 -18.64 2.63 -5.03
C ASP A 42 -17.26 2.23 -5.57
N LEU A 43 -17.21 1.08 -6.26
CA LEU A 43 -16.02 0.57 -6.96
C LEU A 43 -15.52 1.53 -8.06
N SER A 44 -16.36 2.47 -8.51
CA SER A 44 -15.96 3.51 -9.47
C SER A 44 -14.89 4.46 -8.91
N GLY A 45 -14.75 4.51 -7.57
CA GLY A 45 -13.72 5.28 -6.87
C GLY A 45 -12.40 4.54 -6.66
N ALA A 46 -12.33 3.24 -6.98
CA ALA A 46 -11.10 2.46 -6.81
C ALA A 46 -10.06 2.86 -7.86
N ARG A 47 -8.80 3.00 -7.43
CA ARG A 47 -7.66 3.32 -8.31
C ARG A 47 -6.92 2.08 -8.77
N GLY A 48 -6.98 1.03 -7.99
CA GLY A 48 -6.35 -0.25 -8.28
C GLY A 48 -7.31 -1.38 -7.98
N ILE A 49 -7.43 -2.33 -8.90
CA ILE A 49 -8.24 -3.54 -8.72
C ILE A 49 -7.36 -4.75 -9.05
N LEU A 50 -7.30 -5.71 -8.14
CA LEU A 50 -6.66 -6.99 -8.34
C LEU A 50 -7.74 -8.07 -8.38
N VAL A 51 -7.71 -8.89 -9.42
CA VAL A 51 -8.62 -10.03 -9.59
C VAL A 51 -7.80 -11.30 -9.56
N ASN A 52 -8.19 -12.26 -8.74
CA ASN A 52 -7.67 -13.61 -8.77
C ASN A 52 -8.77 -14.57 -9.20
N ILE A 53 -8.51 -15.30 -10.27
CA ILE A 53 -9.38 -16.36 -10.79
C ILE A 53 -8.72 -17.69 -10.43
N THR A 54 -9.41 -18.54 -9.69
CA THR A 54 -8.98 -19.92 -9.46
C THR A 54 -9.96 -20.85 -10.14
N ALA A 55 -9.47 -21.67 -11.05
CA ALA A 55 -10.30 -22.58 -11.84
C ALA A 55 -9.55 -23.90 -12.13
N GLY A 56 -10.29 -24.89 -12.60
CA GLY A 56 -9.73 -26.16 -13.04
C GLY A 56 -8.94 -26.08 -14.36
N PRO A 57 -8.33 -27.20 -14.81
CA PRO A 57 -7.63 -27.28 -16.09
C PRO A 57 -8.57 -27.11 -17.31
N ASP A 58 -9.87 -27.14 -17.09
CA ASP A 58 -10.95 -26.87 -18.04
C ASP A 58 -11.22 -25.37 -18.26
N PHE A 59 -10.48 -24.48 -17.58
CA PHE A 59 -10.61 -23.03 -17.75
C PHE A 59 -10.22 -22.56 -19.15
N SER A 60 -11.10 -21.76 -19.75
CA SER A 60 -10.98 -21.26 -21.11
C SER A 60 -10.65 -19.76 -21.18
N ILE A 61 -10.18 -19.31 -22.34
CA ILE A 61 -9.91 -17.88 -22.57
C ILE A 61 -11.19 -17.04 -22.61
N ASP A 62 -12.30 -17.62 -23.08
CA ASP A 62 -13.59 -16.94 -23.14
C ASP A 62 -14.07 -16.59 -21.73
N GLU A 63 -13.92 -17.52 -20.77
CA GLU A 63 -14.23 -17.28 -19.36
C GLU A 63 -13.32 -16.21 -18.74
N PHE A 64 -12.02 -16.21 -19.09
CA PHE A 64 -11.10 -15.15 -18.67
C PHE A 64 -11.56 -13.76 -19.14
N GLU A 65 -11.98 -13.65 -20.40
CA GLU A 65 -12.49 -12.41 -20.96
C GLU A 65 -13.80 -11.98 -20.29
N THR A 66 -14.72 -12.92 -20.04
CA THR A 66 -15.98 -12.67 -19.33
C THR A 66 -15.73 -12.08 -17.94
N VAL A 67 -14.85 -12.70 -17.13
CA VAL A 67 -14.50 -12.19 -15.79
C VAL A 67 -13.83 -10.81 -15.88
N GLY A 68 -12.88 -10.65 -16.80
CA GLY A 68 -12.17 -9.38 -16.99
C GLY A 68 -13.09 -8.23 -17.41
N ASN A 69 -14.02 -8.49 -18.32
CA ASN A 69 -15.00 -7.52 -18.79
C ASN A 69 -16.02 -7.17 -17.71
N ALA A 70 -16.50 -8.16 -16.96
CA ALA A 70 -17.41 -7.94 -15.84
C ALA A 70 -16.78 -6.99 -14.82
N VAL A 71 -15.58 -7.28 -14.31
CA VAL A 71 -14.91 -6.41 -13.33
C VAL A 71 -14.63 -5.01 -13.90
N LYS A 72 -14.22 -4.92 -15.16
CA LYS A 72 -13.95 -3.64 -15.82
C LYS A 72 -15.19 -2.75 -15.95
N ALA A 73 -16.38 -3.34 -16.10
CA ALA A 73 -17.64 -2.58 -16.19
C ALA A 73 -17.98 -1.83 -14.88
N PHE A 74 -17.53 -2.34 -13.73
CA PHE A 74 -17.73 -1.71 -12.42
C PHE A 74 -16.52 -0.87 -11.95
N ALA A 75 -15.40 -0.96 -12.66
CA ALA A 75 -14.18 -0.23 -12.36
C ALA A 75 -14.23 1.21 -12.88
N SER A 76 -13.45 2.10 -12.26
CA SER A 76 -13.18 3.43 -12.81
C SER A 76 -12.46 3.33 -14.17
N GLU A 77 -12.75 4.24 -15.11
CA GLU A 77 -11.99 4.33 -16.38
C GLU A 77 -10.49 4.54 -16.17
N ASN A 78 -10.12 5.14 -15.03
CA ASN A 78 -8.73 5.43 -14.67
C ASN A 78 -8.12 4.39 -13.70
N ALA A 79 -8.84 3.31 -13.39
CA ALA A 79 -8.36 2.28 -12.48
C ALA A 79 -7.34 1.37 -13.19
N THR A 80 -6.27 1.00 -12.47
CA THR A 80 -5.36 -0.06 -12.91
C THR A 80 -5.95 -1.40 -12.51
N VAL A 81 -6.38 -2.20 -13.48
CA VAL A 81 -6.91 -3.54 -13.25
C VAL A 81 -5.84 -4.58 -13.57
N VAL A 82 -5.57 -5.47 -12.61
CA VAL A 82 -4.64 -6.60 -12.77
C VAL A 82 -5.44 -7.88 -12.56
N VAL A 83 -5.44 -8.76 -13.56
CA VAL A 83 -6.11 -10.06 -13.49
C VAL A 83 -5.06 -11.16 -13.45
N GLY A 84 -5.13 -12.01 -12.43
CA GLY A 84 -4.33 -13.20 -12.27
C GLY A 84 -5.19 -14.45 -12.31
N THR A 85 -4.61 -15.53 -12.81
CA THR A 85 -5.27 -16.84 -12.88
C THR A 85 -4.40 -17.89 -12.21
N VAL A 86 -5.02 -18.74 -11.42
CA VAL A 86 -4.43 -19.92 -10.80
C VAL A 86 -5.18 -21.13 -11.31
N ILE A 87 -4.46 -22.10 -11.87
CA ILE A 87 -5.04 -23.36 -12.30
C ILE A 87 -4.80 -24.40 -11.20
N ASP A 88 -5.88 -24.88 -10.61
CA ASP A 88 -5.88 -25.94 -9.60
C ASP A 88 -6.26 -27.27 -10.27
N MET A 89 -5.37 -28.26 -10.20
CA MET A 89 -5.59 -29.58 -10.83
C MET A 89 -6.66 -30.41 -10.10
N ASP A 90 -6.95 -30.08 -8.84
CA ASP A 90 -7.94 -30.79 -8.02
C ASP A 90 -9.35 -30.20 -8.18
N MET A 91 -9.48 -29.04 -8.82
CA MET A 91 -10.76 -28.41 -9.14
C MET A 91 -11.28 -28.89 -10.50
N SER A 92 -12.58 -29.14 -10.58
CA SER A 92 -13.28 -29.49 -11.81
C SER A 92 -14.64 -28.82 -11.81
N ASP A 93 -15.00 -28.20 -12.94
CA ASP A 93 -16.29 -27.55 -13.13
C ASP A 93 -16.61 -26.40 -12.14
N GLU A 94 -15.64 -25.92 -11.37
CA GLU A 94 -15.79 -24.81 -10.42
C GLU A 94 -14.85 -23.66 -10.80
N LEU A 95 -15.36 -22.44 -10.73
CA LEU A 95 -14.60 -21.21 -10.90
C LEU A 95 -14.80 -20.30 -9.69
N ARG A 96 -13.70 -19.85 -9.09
CA ARG A 96 -13.67 -18.93 -7.96
C ARG A 96 -13.05 -17.62 -8.40
N VAL A 97 -13.75 -16.52 -8.13
CA VAL A 97 -13.25 -15.16 -8.35
C VAL A 97 -13.06 -14.48 -7.01
N THR A 98 -11.91 -13.84 -6.83
CA THR A 98 -11.65 -12.94 -5.72
C THR A 98 -11.25 -11.59 -6.27
N VAL A 99 -11.95 -10.54 -5.86
CA VAL A 99 -11.67 -9.17 -6.27
C VAL A 99 -11.16 -8.40 -5.07
N VAL A 100 -10.08 -7.65 -5.24
CA VAL A 100 -9.53 -6.74 -4.23
C VAL A 100 -9.47 -5.35 -4.83
N ALA A 101 -10.30 -4.45 -4.31
CA ALA A 101 -10.32 -3.05 -4.70
C ALA A 101 -9.49 -2.23 -3.70
N THR A 102 -8.64 -1.34 -4.21
CA THR A 102 -7.71 -0.50 -3.43
C THR A 102 -7.79 0.95 -3.89
N GLY A 103 -7.40 1.88 -3.01
CA GLY A 103 -7.43 3.30 -3.30
C GLY A 103 -8.83 3.93 -3.18
N ILE A 104 -9.75 3.26 -2.50
CA ILE A 104 -11.12 3.74 -2.29
C ILE A 104 -11.11 4.92 -1.31
N GLY A 105 -11.84 5.98 -1.65
CA GLY A 105 -11.94 7.19 -0.81
C GLY A 105 -10.66 8.03 -0.75
N ALA A 106 -9.65 7.69 -1.54
CA ALA A 106 -8.44 8.48 -1.65
C ALA A 106 -8.73 9.71 -2.51
N GLU A 107 -8.92 10.86 -1.87
CA GLU A 107 -8.91 12.14 -2.59
C GLU A 107 -7.60 12.27 -3.37
N LYS A 108 -7.70 12.76 -4.60
CA LYS A 108 -6.56 12.99 -5.50
C LYS A 108 -5.74 14.14 -4.93
N LYS A 109 -4.86 13.86 -3.95
CA LYS A 109 -3.85 14.83 -3.55
C LYS A 109 -2.98 15.07 -4.79
N PRO A 110 -2.96 16.30 -5.33
CA PRO A 110 -2.06 16.59 -6.44
C PRO A 110 -0.64 16.33 -5.94
N ASP A 111 0.11 15.53 -6.68
CA ASP A 111 1.52 15.27 -6.41
C ASP A 111 2.30 16.54 -6.79
N ILE A 112 2.25 17.54 -5.90
CA ILE A 112 3.03 18.76 -6.04
C ILE A 112 4.45 18.42 -5.57
N SER A 113 5.22 17.80 -6.45
CA SER A 113 6.68 17.75 -6.32
C SER A 113 7.20 19.19 -6.36
N LEU A 114 7.35 19.79 -5.17
CA LEU A 114 8.04 21.06 -5.01
C LEU A 114 9.51 20.81 -5.37
N VAL A 115 9.87 21.08 -6.62
CA VAL A 115 11.28 21.17 -7.04
C VAL A 115 11.90 22.29 -6.21
N SER A 116 12.59 21.90 -5.13
CA SER A 116 13.33 22.82 -4.29
C SER A 116 14.46 23.41 -5.13
N ASN A 117 14.23 24.61 -5.65
CA ASN A 117 15.23 25.37 -6.36
C ASN A 117 16.34 25.69 -5.36
N ARG A 118 17.42 24.89 -5.36
CA ARG A 118 18.62 25.11 -4.53
C ARG A 118 19.19 26.49 -4.89
N ALA A 119 18.84 27.49 -4.11
CA ALA A 119 19.40 28.82 -4.21
C ALA A 119 20.93 28.73 -4.04
N THR A 120 21.62 29.33 -5.01
CA THR A 120 23.06 29.56 -5.02
C THR A 120 23.54 30.17 -3.71
N LYS A 121 24.51 29.50 -3.07
CA LYS A 121 25.20 29.95 -1.88
C LYS A 121 26.05 31.18 -2.23
N VAL A 122 25.56 32.38 -1.90
CA VAL A 122 26.34 33.62 -2.00
C VAL A 122 27.28 33.69 -0.79
N ILE A 123 28.57 33.85 -1.08
CA ILE A 123 29.67 33.93 -0.13
C ILE A 123 29.60 35.27 0.61
N ALA A 124 29.95 35.22 1.90
CA ALA A 124 29.95 36.29 2.87
C ALA A 124 30.71 37.55 2.44
N ASP A 125 30.20 38.71 2.82
CA ASP A 125 31.03 39.86 3.15
C ASP A 125 30.53 40.51 4.45
N SER A 126 31.47 40.69 5.36
CA SER A 126 31.30 41.17 6.72
C SER A 126 31.43 42.69 6.72
N ASN A 127 30.39 43.41 7.15
CA ASN A 127 30.58 44.76 7.65
C ASN A 127 29.61 45.08 8.79
N GLU A 128 30.19 45.43 9.93
CA GLU A 128 29.53 45.91 11.13
C GLU A 128 28.72 47.18 10.86
N PHE A 129 27.49 47.24 11.39
CA PHE A 129 26.88 48.51 11.76
C PHE A 129 25.93 48.33 12.95
N LYS A 130 26.30 48.93 14.08
CA LYS A 130 25.49 49.05 15.30
C LYS A 130 24.48 50.20 15.14
N LEU A 131 23.21 49.96 15.43
CA LEU A 131 22.34 50.97 16.06
C LEU A 131 21.46 50.34 17.14
N GLN A 132 21.53 50.95 18.32
CA GLN A 132 20.62 50.80 19.44
C GLN A 132 19.39 51.68 19.23
N ALA A 133 18.19 51.20 19.58
CA ALA A 133 17.13 52.04 20.13
C ALA A 133 16.01 51.22 20.79
N ASN A 134 15.64 51.67 21.99
CA ASN A 134 14.58 51.27 22.90
C ASN A 134 13.24 50.81 22.29
N GLY A 135 12.62 49.83 22.96
CA GLY A 135 11.20 49.53 22.78
C GLY A 135 10.73 48.38 23.66
N SER A 136 10.33 48.70 24.89
CA SER A 136 9.66 47.84 25.85
C SER A 136 8.48 47.06 25.26
N HIS A 137 8.44 45.74 25.44
CA HIS A 137 7.18 45.05 25.73
C HIS A 137 7.41 43.77 26.53
N VAL A 138 6.72 43.74 27.67
CA VAL A 138 6.64 42.70 28.68
C VAL A 138 5.50 41.77 28.31
N MET A 139 5.72 40.45 28.35
CA MET A 139 4.70 39.47 28.74
C MET A 139 5.39 38.24 29.38
N PRO A 140 4.92 37.75 30.54
CA PRO A 140 5.49 36.60 31.23
C PRO A 140 4.72 35.32 30.89
N SER A 141 5.40 34.17 30.85
CA SER A 141 4.81 32.91 31.35
C SER A 141 5.83 31.77 31.44
N ALA A 142 5.74 31.10 32.59
CA ALA A 142 6.10 29.71 32.87
C ALA A 142 7.58 29.34 32.92
N SER A 143 8.14 29.57 34.10
CA SER A 143 9.19 28.80 34.76
C SER A 143 8.90 27.28 34.78
N VAL A 144 9.87 26.48 34.34
CA VAL A 144 10.21 25.19 34.96
C VAL A 144 11.64 24.82 34.58
N MET A 145 12.51 24.82 35.59
CA MET A 145 13.86 24.25 35.57
C MET A 145 13.89 23.03 36.52
N PRO A 146 14.96 22.21 36.47
CA PRO A 146 14.86 20.76 36.33
C PRO A 146 15.03 20.00 37.67
N GLU A 147 15.15 18.68 37.52
CA GLU A 147 15.86 17.75 38.41
C GLU A 147 14.98 16.83 39.28
N THR A 148 14.90 15.56 38.89
CA THR A 148 15.19 14.48 39.83
C THR A 148 15.84 13.33 39.08
N ALA A 149 17.15 13.17 39.30
CA ALA A 149 17.87 11.96 39.00
C ALA A 149 17.56 10.90 40.05
N LYS A 150 17.33 9.65 39.62
CA LYS A 150 17.75 8.46 40.39
C LYS A 150 18.01 7.31 39.43
N ALA A 151 19.27 6.87 39.47
CA ALA A 151 19.83 5.71 38.81
C ALA A 151 19.21 4.40 39.30
N ILE A 152 19.30 3.35 38.49
CA ILE A 152 19.92 2.04 38.80
C ILE A 152 20.25 1.35 37.47
N ALA A 153 21.44 0.75 37.45
CA ALA A 153 22.09 0.07 36.34
C ALA A 153 21.45 -1.26 35.95
N ASN A 154 21.64 -1.66 34.69
CA ASN A 154 22.28 -2.95 34.39
C ASN A 154 22.82 -2.95 32.96
N GLU A 155 24.09 -3.33 32.85
CA GLU A 155 24.82 -3.56 31.61
C GLU A 155 24.38 -4.89 31.00
N GLU A 156 23.93 -4.89 29.75
CA GLU A 156 24.16 -6.00 28.83
C GLU A 156 24.63 -5.40 27.50
N LYS A 157 25.92 -5.59 27.23
CA LYS A 157 26.50 -5.42 25.90
C LYS A 157 25.96 -6.55 25.03
N THR A 158 25.14 -6.22 24.03
CA THR A 158 24.93 -7.09 22.89
C THR A 158 25.28 -6.32 21.62
N ASP A 159 26.22 -6.91 20.90
CA ASP A 159 26.93 -6.43 19.72
C ASP A 159 25.97 -6.15 18.57
N GLN A 160 25.41 -4.93 18.51
CA GLN A 160 24.58 -4.47 17.40
C GLN A 160 25.47 -4.06 16.23
N GLY A 161 25.99 -5.04 15.50
CA GLY A 161 26.81 -4.82 14.30
C GLY A 161 26.59 -5.83 13.17
N ASN A 162 26.27 -7.09 13.50
CA ASN A 162 26.35 -8.19 12.51
C ASN A 162 25.01 -8.87 12.17
N ASP A 163 23.88 -8.47 12.78
CA ASP A 163 22.58 -9.15 12.55
C ASP A 163 21.89 -8.76 11.24
N LEU A 164 22.27 -7.64 10.62
CA LEU A 164 21.67 -7.22 9.34
C LEU A 164 22.21 -8.02 8.15
N GLU A 165 23.48 -8.44 8.20
CA GLU A 165 24.11 -9.23 7.13
C GLU A 165 23.66 -10.70 7.15
N TYR A 166 23.23 -11.20 8.32
CA TYR A 166 22.65 -12.55 8.46
C TYR A 166 21.31 -12.70 7.72
N LEU A 167 20.56 -11.61 7.55
CA LEU A 167 19.27 -11.60 6.85
C LEU A 167 19.42 -11.63 5.33
N ASP A 168 20.57 -11.19 4.81
CA ASP A 168 20.86 -11.14 3.36
C ASP A 168 21.35 -12.48 2.79
N ILE A 169 21.70 -13.45 3.65
CA ILE A 169 22.13 -14.78 3.21
C ILE A 169 20.91 -15.72 3.09
N PRO A 170 20.65 -16.28 1.88
CA PRO A 170 19.58 -17.25 1.66
C PRO A 170 19.67 -18.43 2.63
N ALA A 171 18.51 -18.88 3.14
CA ALA A 171 18.43 -19.86 4.22
C ALA A 171 19.18 -21.18 3.95
N PHE A 172 19.35 -21.59 2.68
CA PHE A 172 20.04 -22.83 2.31
C PHE A 172 21.56 -22.78 2.52
N LEU A 173 22.17 -21.60 2.57
CA LEU A 173 23.63 -21.41 2.76
C LEU A 173 24.06 -21.36 4.23
N ARG A 174 23.10 -21.23 5.16
CA ARG A 174 23.39 -21.06 6.60
C ARG A 174 23.92 -22.33 7.28
N LYS A 175 23.69 -23.51 6.70
CA LYS A 175 23.96 -24.83 7.33
C LYS A 175 25.35 -25.43 7.04
N GLN A 176 26.24 -24.73 6.33
CA GLN A 176 27.59 -25.25 6.05
C GLN A 176 28.68 -24.69 6.97
N ALA A 177 28.35 -23.78 7.88
CA ALA A 177 29.31 -23.09 8.74
C ALA A 177 29.14 -23.42 10.24
N ASP A 178 28.36 -24.45 10.57
CA ASP A 178 28.22 -25.02 11.93
C ASP A 178 28.57 -26.52 11.88
#